data_AF-A0A7S3VZ79-F1
#
_entry.id   AF-A0A7S3VZ79-F1
#
_cell.length_a   1.000
_cell.length_b   1.000
_cell.length_c   1.000
_cell.angle_alpha   90.00
_cell.angle_beta   90.00
_cell.angle_gamma   90.00
#
_symmetry.space_group_name_H-M   'P 1'
#
loop_
_entity.id
_entity.type
_entity.pdbx_description
1 polymer ?
#
loop_
_entity_poly.entity_id
_entity_poly.type
_entity_poly.pdbx_seq_one_letter_code
_entity_poly.pdbx_strand_id
1 'polypeptide(L)'
;SAAPAAPVVGYSAITKSSIVFNEKESDELGSVLERLRDSLGKRGLKGWKNLAQRFQQYDNRRNGTIMRLDWERLQKSMGLGLSPDERDALYKGLSMNRKDAAMDYWQCLRLTHGPLSEPRRDAVRRLFEELQDEASGTISADDFKACFEAKTAPAVLLGRRDAASEAQDFAEAVDFFGTAPGGFGEQAFMEFFSLVSAIYPDDNEFRLMTTTAFGLKGGAPGSLGGCQ
;
A
#
# COMPACT_ATOMS: atom_id res chain seq x y z
N SER A 1 28.44 24.29 -44.61
CA SER A 1 28.05 22.87 -44.70
C SER A 1 29.09 22.05 -43.95
N ALA A 2 28.76 21.62 -42.73
CA ALA A 2 29.45 20.58 -41.96
C ALA A 2 28.52 20.23 -40.78
N ALA A 3 28.01 19.00 -40.77
CA ALA A 3 27.07 18.49 -39.78
C ALA A 3 27.76 18.18 -38.43
N PRO A 4 27.03 18.18 -37.30
CA PRO A 4 27.59 17.74 -36.02
C PRO A 4 27.79 16.22 -35.98
N ALA A 5 28.86 15.80 -35.31
CA ALA A 5 29.26 14.41 -35.14
C ALA A 5 28.20 13.58 -34.40
N ALA A 6 27.90 12.39 -34.93
CA ALA A 6 26.99 11.43 -34.34
C ALA A 6 27.63 10.72 -33.11
N PRO A 7 26.84 10.28 -32.12
CA PRO A 7 27.34 9.51 -31.00
C PRO A 7 27.79 8.11 -31.46
N VAL A 8 28.97 7.70 -30.98
CA VAL A 8 29.55 6.39 -31.27
C VAL A 8 28.79 5.32 -30.47
N VAL A 9 28.01 4.49 -31.17
CA VAL A 9 27.36 3.31 -30.60
C VAL A 9 28.39 2.18 -30.56
N GLY A 10 28.82 1.79 -29.36
CA GLY A 10 29.63 0.60 -29.15
C GLY A 10 28.76 -0.66 -29.24
N TYR A 11 28.90 -1.43 -30.31
CA TYR A 11 28.33 -2.77 -30.42
C TYR A 11 29.33 -3.80 -29.88
N SER A 12 28.92 -4.61 -28.89
CA SER A 12 29.63 -5.84 -28.56
C SER A 12 29.28 -6.90 -29.60
N ALA A 13 30.27 -7.31 -30.38
CA ALA A 13 30.17 -8.44 -31.29
C ALA A 13 30.33 -9.72 -30.46
N ILE A 14 29.21 -10.34 -30.07
CA ILE A 14 28.96 -11.78 -29.89
C ILE A 14 27.55 -11.89 -29.28
N THR A 15 26.69 -12.71 -29.90
CA THR A 15 25.24 -12.93 -29.64
C THR A 15 24.27 -11.80 -30.02
N LYS A 16 23.67 -11.93 -31.22
CA LYS A 16 22.43 -11.24 -31.65
C LYS A 16 21.22 -11.78 -30.87
N SER A 17 21.10 -11.37 -29.61
CA SER A 17 19.86 -11.54 -28.84
C SER A 17 19.61 -10.27 -28.04
N SER A 18 19.01 -9.27 -28.66
CA SER A 18 18.29 -8.24 -27.91
C SER A 18 17.07 -8.93 -27.29
N ILE A 19 17.27 -9.43 -26.08
CA ILE A 19 16.26 -10.06 -25.23
C ILE A 19 15.21 -8.99 -24.92
N VAL A 20 14.10 -9.00 -25.67
CA VAL A 20 12.82 -8.36 -25.34
C VAL A 20 12.09 -9.24 -24.29
N PHE A 21 12.80 -9.68 -23.25
CA PHE A 21 12.20 -10.50 -22.18
C PHE A 21 11.72 -9.64 -21.01
N ASN A 22 12.13 -8.37 -20.93
CA ASN A 22 11.87 -7.53 -19.75
C ASN A 22 10.46 -6.90 -19.76
N GLU A 23 9.88 -6.58 -20.92
CA GLU A 23 8.53 -6.01 -20.99
C GLU A 23 7.45 -7.03 -20.62
N LYS A 24 7.57 -8.26 -21.13
CA LYS A 24 6.58 -9.31 -20.87
C LYS A 24 6.57 -9.78 -19.41
N GLU A 25 7.74 -9.94 -18.78
CA GLU A 25 7.83 -10.29 -17.35
C GLU A 25 7.33 -9.15 -16.45
N SER A 26 7.57 -7.89 -16.85
CA SER A 26 7.04 -6.71 -16.17
C SER A 26 5.50 -6.64 -16.26
N ASP A 27 4.93 -6.89 -17.43
CA ASP A 27 3.48 -6.89 -17.65
C ASP A 27 2.79 -8.04 -16.90
N GLU A 28 3.41 -9.24 -16.89
CA GLU A 28 2.90 -10.38 -16.15
C GLU A 28 2.86 -10.09 -14.64
N LEU A 29 3.96 -9.58 -14.08
CA LEU A 29 4.05 -9.19 -12.67
C LEU A 29 3.01 -8.11 -12.32
N GLY A 30 2.83 -7.11 -13.18
CA GLY A 30 1.80 -6.07 -13.02
C GLY A 30 0.41 -6.67 -12.88
N SER A 31 0.03 -7.59 -13.76
CA SER A 31 -1.28 -8.26 -13.71
C SER A 31 -1.47 -9.12 -12.46
N VAL A 32 -0.39 -9.70 -11.92
CA VAL A 32 -0.42 -10.49 -10.67
C VAL A 32 -0.65 -9.57 -9.47
N LEU A 33 0.06 -8.43 -9.43
CA LEU A 33 -0.08 -7.43 -8.38
C LEU A 33 -1.47 -6.82 -8.36
N GLU A 34 -2.07 -6.56 -9.53
CA GLU A 34 -3.45 -6.08 -9.63
C GLU A 34 -4.45 -7.09 -9.06
N ARG A 35 -4.31 -8.38 -9.41
CA ARG A 35 -5.16 -9.44 -8.85
C ARG A 35 -5.01 -9.59 -7.34
N LEU A 36 -3.78 -9.47 -6.84
CA LEU A 36 -3.51 -9.46 -5.40
C LEU A 36 -4.14 -8.23 -4.74
N ARG A 37 -4.04 -7.05 -5.35
CA ARG A 37 -4.68 -5.81 -4.89
C ARG A 37 -6.20 -5.97 -4.80
N ASP A 38 -6.85 -6.46 -5.85
CA ASP A 38 -8.31 -6.68 -5.86
C ASP A 38 -8.76 -7.67 -4.78
N SER A 39 -7.98 -8.73 -4.60
CA SER A 39 -8.19 -9.74 -3.57
C SER A 39 -8.09 -9.14 -2.16
N LEU A 40 -7.13 -8.27 -1.92
CA LEU A 40 -6.95 -7.58 -0.63
C LEU A 40 -7.97 -6.45 -0.42
N GLY A 41 -8.32 -5.70 -1.46
CA GLY A 41 -9.32 -4.64 -1.42
C GLY A 41 -10.68 -5.14 -0.95
N LYS A 42 -11.11 -6.31 -1.43
CA LYS A 42 -12.33 -7.00 -0.95
C LYS A 42 -12.31 -7.35 0.54
N ARG A 43 -11.13 -7.50 1.14
CA ARG A 43 -10.93 -7.81 2.56
C ARG A 43 -10.74 -6.55 3.43
N GLY A 44 -10.63 -5.37 2.83
CA GLY A 44 -10.42 -4.10 3.52
C GLY A 44 -9.09 -4.04 4.28
N LEU A 45 -9.00 -3.10 5.24
CA LEU A 45 -7.80 -2.89 6.06
C LEU A 45 -7.37 -4.14 6.83
N LYS A 46 -8.34 -4.92 7.33
CA LYS A 46 -8.08 -6.21 7.97
C LYS A 46 -7.32 -7.18 7.08
N GLY A 47 -7.63 -7.23 5.79
CA GLY A 47 -6.92 -8.07 4.82
C GLY A 47 -5.44 -7.71 4.71
N TRP A 48 -5.16 -6.41 4.56
CA TRP A 48 -3.80 -5.87 4.49
C TRP A 48 -3.02 -6.09 5.79
N LYS A 49 -3.63 -5.78 6.93
CA LYS A 49 -3.05 -6.03 8.25
C LYS A 49 -2.69 -7.50 8.42
N ASN A 50 -3.62 -8.41 8.11
CA ASN A 50 -3.39 -9.84 8.23
C ASN A 50 -2.26 -10.33 7.31
N LEU A 51 -2.17 -9.80 6.08
CA LEU A 51 -1.06 -10.12 5.17
C LEU A 51 0.28 -9.69 5.76
N ALA A 52 0.40 -8.44 6.18
CA ALA A 52 1.62 -7.89 6.78
C ALA A 52 2.01 -8.64 8.06
N GLN A 53 1.04 -8.93 8.93
CA GLN A 53 1.26 -9.69 10.16
C GLN A 53 1.73 -11.12 9.86
N ARG A 54 1.18 -11.79 8.84
CA ARG A 54 1.65 -13.12 8.42
C ARG A 54 3.08 -13.07 7.90
N PHE A 55 3.44 -12.07 7.11
CA PHE A 55 4.84 -11.89 6.71
C PHE A 55 5.76 -11.74 7.92
N GLN A 56 5.42 -10.87 8.88
CA GLN A 56 6.20 -10.68 10.10
C GLN A 56 6.30 -11.95 10.96
N GLN A 57 5.27 -12.80 10.99
CA GLN A 57 5.30 -14.09 11.70
C GLN A 57 6.32 -15.07 11.11
N TYR A 58 6.55 -15.03 9.79
CA TYR A 58 7.54 -15.88 9.12
C TYR A 58 8.95 -15.25 9.11
N ASP A 59 9.05 -13.92 9.28
CA ASP A 59 10.31 -13.18 9.35
C ASP A 59 10.96 -13.28 10.75
N ASN A 60 11.45 -14.48 11.08
CA ASN A 60 12.14 -14.74 12.35
C ASN A 60 13.39 -13.85 12.55
N ARG A 61 13.99 -13.35 11.47
CA ARG A 61 15.20 -12.53 11.49
C ARG A 61 14.93 -11.03 11.54
N ARG A 62 13.66 -10.62 11.43
CA ARG A 62 13.21 -9.23 11.31
C ARG A 62 13.99 -8.43 10.26
N ASN A 63 14.29 -9.07 9.13
CA ASN A 63 15.09 -8.48 8.06
C ASN A 63 14.25 -8.05 6.85
N GLY A 64 12.92 -8.14 6.94
CA GLY A 64 12.02 -7.74 5.86
C GLY A 64 11.92 -8.78 4.75
N THR A 65 12.38 -10.02 4.97
CA THR A 65 12.31 -11.06 3.96
C THR A 65 11.75 -12.38 4.45
N ILE A 66 11.21 -13.17 3.52
CA ILE A 66 10.78 -14.55 3.76
C ILE A 66 11.34 -15.49 2.69
N MET A 67 11.48 -16.76 3.05
CA MET A 67 11.98 -17.80 2.13
C MET A 67 10.83 -18.45 1.36
N ARG A 68 11.16 -19.15 0.27
CA ARG A 68 10.20 -19.87 -0.60
C ARG A 68 9.21 -20.72 0.17
N LEU A 69 9.70 -21.51 1.12
CA LEU A 69 8.87 -22.42 1.90
C LEU A 69 7.84 -21.67 2.75
N ASP A 70 8.22 -20.52 3.31
CA ASP A 70 7.33 -19.69 4.12
C ASP A 70 6.30 -18.97 3.25
N TRP A 71 6.71 -18.54 2.04
CA TRP A 71 5.79 -18.00 1.04
C TRP A 71 4.71 -19.01 0.67
N GLU A 72 5.06 -20.27 0.40
CA GLU A 72 4.09 -21.33 0.09
C GLU A 72 3.11 -21.60 1.24
N ARG A 73 3.61 -21.58 2.49
CA ARG A 73 2.77 -21.74 3.69
C ARG A 73 1.80 -20.58 3.87
N LEU A 74 2.29 -19.35 3.72
CA LEU A 74 1.48 -18.13 3.82
C LEU A 74 0.32 -18.18 2.83
N GLN A 75 0.59 -18.52 1.57
CA GLN A 75 -0.41 -18.54 0.50
C GLN A 75 -1.51 -19.59 0.72
N LYS A 76 -1.13 -20.78 1.19
CA LYS A 76 -2.10 -21.83 1.57
C LYS A 76 -3.00 -21.37 2.73
N SER A 77 -2.45 -20.63 3.68
CA SER A 77 -3.20 -20.17 4.86
C SER A 77 -4.15 -19.01 4.56
N MET A 78 -3.78 -18.10 3.65
CA MET A 78 -4.51 -16.86 3.40
C MET A 78 -5.49 -16.92 2.23
N GLY A 79 -5.30 -17.85 1.29
CA GLY A 79 -6.15 -17.95 0.11
C GLY A 79 -6.14 -16.67 -0.73
N LEU A 80 -4.96 -16.19 -1.14
CA LEU A 80 -4.80 -14.90 -1.84
C LEU A 80 -5.45 -14.83 -3.23
N GLY A 81 -5.99 -15.94 -3.75
CA GLY A 81 -6.66 -15.97 -5.06
C GLY A 81 -5.71 -15.98 -6.25
N LEU A 82 -4.44 -16.31 -6.04
CA LEU A 82 -3.41 -16.40 -7.07
C LEU A 82 -3.20 -17.85 -7.53
N SER A 83 -3.03 -18.04 -8.83
CA SER A 83 -2.67 -19.35 -9.44
C SER A 83 -1.24 -19.77 -9.06
N PRO A 84 -0.88 -21.06 -9.13
CA PRO A 84 0.49 -21.50 -8.85
C PRO A 84 1.56 -20.73 -9.63
N ASP A 85 1.30 -20.44 -10.90
CA ASP A 85 2.26 -19.73 -11.76
C ASP A 85 2.41 -18.25 -11.36
N GLU A 86 1.30 -17.58 -11.03
CA GLU A 86 1.33 -16.20 -10.51
C GLU A 86 2.10 -16.08 -9.21
N ARG A 87 1.94 -17.06 -8.33
CA ARG A 87 2.61 -17.13 -7.03
C ARG A 87 4.13 -17.28 -7.20
N ASP A 88 4.54 -18.02 -8.24
CA ASP A 88 5.94 -18.17 -8.60
C ASP A 88 6.50 -16.94 -9.30
N ALA A 89 5.74 -16.30 -10.18
CA ALA A 89 6.10 -15.04 -10.82
C ALA A 89 6.34 -13.94 -9.79
N LEU A 90 5.42 -13.79 -8.83
CA LEU A 90 5.52 -12.80 -7.74
C LEU A 90 6.77 -13.03 -6.88
N TYR A 91 7.01 -14.28 -6.47
CA TYR A 91 8.21 -14.60 -5.68
C TYR A 91 9.50 -14.34 -6.47
N LYS A 92 9.56 -14.75 -7.74
CA LYS A 92 10.72 -14.53 -8.61
C LYS A 92 11.00 -13.04 -8.73
N GLY A 93 10.03 -12.23 -9.12
CA GLY A 93 10.18 -10.77 -9.28
C GLY A 93 10.67 -10.06 -8.03
N LEU A 94 10.22 -10.50 -6.86
CA LEU A 94 10.58 -9.91 -5.56
C LEU A 94 11.84 -10.50 -4.90
N SER A 95 12.48 -11.50 -5.53
CA SER A 95 13.70 -12.14 -5.03
C SER A 95 14.92 -11.92 -5.94
N MET A 96 14.73 -11.35 -7.14
CA MET A 96 15.77 -11.24 -8.18
C MET A 96 17.05 -10.52 -7.73
N ASN A 97 16.94 -9.52 -6.87
CA ASN A 97 18.07 -8.69 -6.47
C ASN A 97 18.82 -9.21 -5.23
N ARG A 98 18.49 -10.42 -4.75
CA ARG A 98 19.00 -10.95 -3.49
C ARG A 98 19.79 -12.24 -3.65
N LYS A 99 20.99 -12.25 -3.06
CA LYS A 99 21.90 -13.41 -3.06
C LYS A 99 21.35 -14.62 -2.30
N ASP A 100 20.50 -14.38 -1.30
CA ASP A 100 19.86 -15.41 -0.48
C ASP A 100 18.57 -15.96 -1.09
N ALA A 101 18.17 -15.46 -2.28
CA ALA A 101 16.91 -15.76 -2.95
C ALA A 101 15.66 -15.56 -2.05
N ALA A 102 15.78 -14.73 -1.00
CA ALA A 102 14.65 -14.37 -0.15
C ALA A 102 13.76 -13.35 -0.86
N MET A 103 12.46 -13.41 -0.59
CA MET A 103 11.51 -12.43 -1.10
C MET A 103 11.43 -11.23 -0.17
N ASP A 104 11.60 -10.01 -0.68
CA ASP A 104 11.32 -8.77 0.06
C ASP A 104 9.80 -8.54 0.14
N TYR A 105 9.22 -8.80 1.31
CA TYR A 105 7.76 -8.67 1.47
C TYR A 105 7.31 -7.22 1.67
N TRP A 106 8.19 -6.33 2.11
CA TRP A 106 7.87 -4.90 2.15
C TRP A 106 7.74 -4.35 0.74
N GLN A 107 8.60 -4.78 -0.17
CA GLN A 107 8.47 -4.48 -1.59
C GLN A 107 7.20 -5.10 -2.18
N CYS A 108 6.83 -6.32 -1.77
CA CYS A 108 5.57 -6.94 -2.15
C CYS A 108 4.38 -6.04 -1.79
N LEU A 109 4.28 -5.64 -0.51
CA LEU A 109 3.20 -4.78 -0.03
C LEU A 109 3.16 -3.46 -0.81
N ARG A 110 4.32 -2.79 -0.98
CA ARG A 110 4.44 -1.53 -1.72
C ARG A 110 4.02 -1.61 -3.17
N LEU A 111 4.47 -2.61 -3.91
CA LEU A 111 4.08 -2.82 -5.29
C LEU A 111 2.59 -3.17 -5.40
N THR A 112 2.07 -3.92 -4.43
CA THR A 112 0.66 -4.34 -4.44
C THR A 112 -0.25 -3.14 -4.22
N HIS A 113 -0.03 -2.29 -3.23
CA HIS A 113 -0.90 -1.13 -3.04
C HIS A 113 -0.63 0.00 -4.05
N GLY A 114 0.61 0.13 -4.50
CA GLY A 114 1.02 1.14 -5.47
C GLY A 114 1.12 2.56 -4.87
N PRO A 115 1.68 3.51 -5.62
CA PRO A 115 1.77 4.89 -5.18
C PRO A 115 0.40 5.57 -5.20
N LEU A 116 0.22 6.58 -4.34
CA LEU A 116 -0.89 7.53 -4.45
C LEU A 116 -0.75 8.36 -5.74
N SER A 117 -1.85 8.48 -6.49
CA SER A 117 -1.98 9.48 -7.55
C SER A 117 -1.91 10.89 -6.95
N GLU A 118 -1.53 11.89 -7.76
CA GLU A 118 -1.41 13.29 -7.27
C GLU A 118 -2.67 13.81 -6.55
N PRO A 119 -3.90 13.63 -7.07
CA PRO A 119 -5.10 14.10 -6.37
C PRO A 119 -5.30 13.42 -5.00
N ARG A 120 -4.99 12.11 -4.90
CA ARG A 120 -5.09 11.37 -3.65
C ARG A 120 -3.99 11.77 -2.67
N ARG A 121 -2.78 12.00 -3.18
CA ARG A 121 -1.62 12.49 -2.41
C ARG A 121 -1.95 13.83 -1.75
N ASP A 122 -2.53 14.76 -2.51
CA ASP A 122 -2.92 16.07 -1.99
C ASP A 122 -4.04 15.97 -0.95
N ALA A 123 -5.03 15.09 -1.16
CA ALA A 123 -6.09 14.86 -0.19
C ALA A 123 -5.55 14.31 1.14
N VAL A 124 -4.61 13.35 1.07
CA VAL A 124 -3.99 12.77 2.26
C VAL A 124 -3.07 13.77 2.96
N ARG A 125 -2.31 14.59 2.21
CA ARG A 125 -1.47 15.64 2.81
C ARG A 125 -2.30 16.64 3.61
N ARG A 126 -3.42 17.12 3.04
CA ARG A 126 -4.33 18.03 3.75
C ARG A 126 -4.91 17.39 5.01
N LEU A 127 -5.30 16.12 4.92
CA LEU A 127 -5.77 15.39 6.10
C LEU A 127 -4.68 15.28 7.17
N PHE A 128 -3.42 15.04 6.78
CA PHE A 128 -2.31 15.01 7.71
C PHE A 128 -2.10 16.36 8.41
N GLU A 129 -2.11 17.45 7.65
CA GLU A 129 -1.97 18.81 8.16
C GLU A 129 -3.07 19.18 9.17
N GLU A 130 -4.30 18.70 8.96
CA GLU A 130 -5.43 18.94 9.87
C GLU A 130 -5.40 18.07 11.14
N LEU A 131 -4.77 16.89 11.08
CA LEU A 131 -4.75 15.93 12.20
C LEU A 131 -3.48 15.97 13.03
N GLN A 132 -2.36 16.44 12.49
CA GLN A 132 -1.09 16.45 13.21
C GLN A 132 -1.13 17.39 14.41
N ASP A 133 -0.44 17.00 15.47
CA ASP A 133 -0.17 17.92 16.57
C ASP A 133 0.94 18.90 16.15
N GLU A 134 0.68 20.21 16.28
CA GLU A 134 1.61 21.26 15.81
C GLU A 134 2.97 21.21 16.50
N ALA A 135 3.03 20.74 17.76
CA ALA A 135 4.26 20.71 18.54
C ALA A 135 5.17 19.53 18.16
N SER A 136 4.58 18.37 17.86
CA SER A 136 5.30 17.13 17.52
C SER A 136 5.45 16.90 16.02
N GLY A 137 4.56 17.46 15.19
CA GLY A 137 4.49 17.17 13.76
C GLY A 137 4.09 15.72 13.46
N THR A 138 3.43 15.04 14.41
CA THR A 138 2.95 13.67 14.26
C THR A 138 1.49 13.55 14.69
N ILE A 139 0.83 12.48 14.24
CA ILE A 139 -0.52 12.11 14.68
C ILE A 139 -0.39 10.93 15.62
N SER A 140 -0.85 11.06 16.86
CA SER A 140 -0.86 9.91 17.78
C SER A 140 -1.85 8.85 17.31
N ALA A 141 -1.58 7.57 17.61
CA ALA A 141 -2.50 6.49 17.22
C ALA A 141 -3.89 6.68 17.85
N ASP A 142 -3.95 7.18 19.09
CA ASP A 142 -5.20 7.39 19.81
C ASP A 142 -6.01 8.54 19.22
N ASP A 143 -5.37 9.66 18.87
CA ASP A 143 -6.04 10.77 18.19
C ASP A 143 -6.53 10.35 16.80
N PHE A 144 -5.72 9.59 16.07
CA PHE A 144 -6.11 9.09 14.75
C PHE A 144 -7.35 8.19 14.81
N LYS A 145 -7.43 7.33 15.83
CA LYS A 145 -8.61 6.50 16.09
C LYS A 145 -9.82 7.33 16.53
N ALA A 146 -9.61 8.31 17.41
CA ALA A 146 -10.70 9.15 17.92
C ALA A 146 -11.34 10.01 16.83
N CYS A 147 -10.56 10.47 15.87
CA CYS A 147 -11.03 11.26 14.72
C CYS A 147 -11.82 10.45 13.69
N PHE A 148 -11.74 9.12 13.69
CA PHE A 148 -12.36 8.29 12.65
C PHE A 148 -13.85 8.01 12.96
N GLU A 149 -14.73 8.54 12.10
CA GLU A 149 -16.17 8.32 12.18
C GLU A 149 -16.61 7.22 11.20
N ALA A 150 -16.60 5.98 11.68
CA ALA A 150 -16.92 4.80 10.89
C ALA A 150 -18.32 4.84 10.24
N LYS A 151 -19.32 5.50 10.85
CA LYS A 151 -20.68 5.59 10.26
C LYS A 151 -20.69 6.36 8.94
N THR A 152 -19.71 7.21 8.74
CA THR A 152 -19.56 8.03 7.53
C THR A 152 -18.51 7.50 6.56
N ALA A 153 -17.87 6.38 6.89
CA ALA A 153 -16.95 5.71 5.99
C ALA A 153 -17.69 5.20 4.73
N PRO A 154 -17.07 5.25 3.54
CA PRO A 154 -17.74 4.87 2.28
C PRO A 154 -18.31 3.45 2.31
N ALA A 155 -17.57 2.48 2.88
CA ALA A 155 -18.01 1.09 2.97
C ALA A 155 -19.29 0.93 3.80
N VAL A 156 -19.49 1.77 4.82
CA VAL A 156 -20.67 1.75 5.70
C VAL A 156 -21.84 2.48 5.05
N LEU A 157 -21.58 3.65 4.44
CA LEU A 157 -22.59 4.42 3.70
C LEU A 157 -23.20 3.61 2.54
N LEU A 158 -22.38 2.79 1.88
CA LEU A 158 -22.80 1.93 0.77
C LEU A 158 -23.39 0.59 1.26
N GLY A 159 -23.53 0.38 2.57
CA GLY A 159 -24.10 -0.83 3.16
C GLY A 159 -23.24 -2.09 2.95
N ARG A 160 -21.95 -1.94 2.61
CA ARG A 160 -21.02 -3.07 2.40
C ARG A 160 -20.46 -3.61 3.71
N ARG A 161 -20.44 -2.80 4.78
CA ARG A 161 -19.93 -3.13 6.11
C ARG A 161 -20.77 -2.47 7.21
N ASP A 162 -20.74 -3.05 8.40
CA ASP A 162 -21.29 -2.41 9.60
C ASP A 162 -20.27 -1.45 10.24
N ALA A 163 -20.77 -0.41 10.91
CA ALA A 163 -19.92 0.63 11.50
C ALA A 163 -19.01 0.11 12.63
N ALA A 164 -19.44 -0.91 13.38
CA ALA A 164 -18.66 -1.43 14.50
C ALA A 164 -17.44 -2.21 13.99
N SER A 165 -17.62 -3.08 13.01
CA SER A 165 -16.54 -3.81 12.35
C SER A 165 -15.59 -2.87 11.61
N GLU A 166 -16.10 -1.82 10.97
CA GLU A 166 -15.24 -0.85 10.27
C GLU A 166 -14.39 -0.04 11.26
N ALA A 167 -14.97 0.42 12.38
CA ALA A 167 -14.23 1.08 13.45
C ALA A 167 -13.15 0.17 14.04
N GLN A 168 -13.48 -1.09 14.32
CA GLN A 168 -12.54 -2.07 14.85
C GLN A 168 -11.40 -2.37 13.87
N ASP A 169 -11.72 -2.66 12.61
CA ASP A 169 -10.73 -2.98 11.59
C ASP A 169 -9.78 -1.78 11.35
N PHE A 170 -10.31 -0.54 11.40
CA PHE A 170 -9.50 0.67 11.32
C PHE A 170 -8.57 0.80 12.53
N ALA A 171 -9.09 0.70 13.75
CA ALA A 171 -8.30 0.82 14.98
C ALA A 171 -7.17 -0.21 15.04
N GLU A 172 -7.47 -1.47 14.71
CA GLU A 172 -6.46 -2.53 14.67
C GLU A 172 -5.39 -2.29 13.59
N ALA A 173 -5.75 -1.66 12.46
CA ALA A 173 -4.79 -1.30 11.43
C ALA A 173 -3.91 -0.12 11.87
N VAL A 174 -4.49 0.90 12.50
CA VAL A 174 -3.75 2.03 13.08
C VAL A 174 -2.73 1.55 14.11
N ASP A 175 -3.14 0.68 15.04
CA ASP A 175 -2.23 0.13 16.05
C ASP A 175 -1.11 -0.74 15.45
N PHE A 176 -1.38 -1.41 14.33
CA PHE A 176 -0.40 -2.28 13.67
C PHE A 176 0.60 -1.51 12.79
N PHE A 177 0.13 -0.53 12.02
CA PHE A 177 0.96 0.23 11.08
C PHE A 177 1.58 1.49 11.70
N GLY A 178 1.08 1.94 12.85
CA GLY A 178 1.64 3.07 13.58
C GLY A 178 3.05 2.78 14.10
N THR A 179 3.90 3.80 14.12
CA THR A 179 5.26 3.68 14.66
C THR A 179 5.26 3.98 16.15
N ALA A 180 5.66 3.00 16.97
CA ALA A 180 5.82 3.22 18.41
C ALA A 180 7.11 4.02 18.69
N PRO A 181 7.12 4.97 19.64
CA PRO A 181 6.01 5.44 20.49
C PRO A 181 5.27 6.70 19.96
N GLY A 182 5.56 7.17 18.74
CA GLY A 182 5.14 8.50 18.25
C GLY A 182 3.92 8.55 17.33
N GLY A 183 3.32 7.42 16.96
CA GLY A 183 2.18 7.37 16.05
C GLY A 183 2.61 7.46 14.58
N PHE A 184 2.05 8.39 13.82
CA PHE A 184 2.29 8.56 12.39
C PHE A 184 2.96 9.91 12.12
N GLY A 185 4.20 9.89 11.62
CA GLY A 185 4.74 11.03 10.87
C GLY A 185 4.21 11.05 9.44
N GLU A 186 4.47 12.13 8.69
CA GLU A 186 3.91 12.33 7.34
C GLU A 186 4.17 11.13 6.42
N GLN A 187 5.41 10.62 6.35
CA GLN A 187 5.72 9.49 5.48
C GLN A 187 4.93 8.22 5.84
N ALA A 188 4.88 7.86 7.13
CA ALA A 188 4.14 6.69 7.58
C ALA A 188 2.64 6.83 7.34
N PHE A 189 2.11 8.05 7.48
CA PHE A 189 0.72 8.37 7.17
C PHE A 189 0.40 8.22 5.68
N MET A 190 1.29 8.72 4.81
CA MET A 190 1.17 8.56 3.36
C MET A 190 1.23 7.09 2.93
N GLU A 191 2.12 6.30 3.55
CA GLU A 191 2.20 4.86 3.32
C GLU A 191 0.93 4.15 3.80
N PHE A 192 0.40 4.48 4.98
CA PHE A 192 -0.87 3.95 5.46
C PHE A 192 -2.02 4.26 4.49
N PHE A 193 -2.14 5.50 4.02
CA PHE A 193 -3.19 5.88 3.08
C PHE A 193 -3.00 5.33 1.66
N SER A 194 -1.78 4.91 1.28
CA SER A 194 -1.60 4.17 0.04
C SER A 194 -2.23 2.77 0.10
N LEU A 195 -2.22 2.11 1.28
CA LEU A 195 -2.98 0.88 1.53
C LEU A 195 -4.49 1.15 1.47
N VAL A 196 -4.95 2.23 2.11
CA VAL A 196 -6.36 2.65 2.08
C VAL A 196 -6.80 2.93 0.64
N SER A 197 -5.97 3.64 -0.15
CA SER A 197 -6.22 3.93 -1.56
C SER A 197 -6.40 2.67 -2.38
N ALA A 198 -5.62 1.61 -2.10
CA ALA A 198 -5.75 0.33 -2.79
C ALA A 198 -7.06 -0.43 -2.48
N ILE A 199 -7.79 -0.04 -1.43
CA ILE A 199 -9.12 -0.58 -1.11
C ILE A 199 -10.21 0.12 -1.92
N TYR A 200 -10.03 1.40 -2.24
CA TYR A 200 -11.02 2.26 -2.91
C TYR A 200 -10.61 2.54 -4.35
N PRO A 201 -11.10 1.77 -5.35
CA PRO A 201 -10.77 2.02 -6.74
C PRO A 201 -11.35 3.34 -7.26
N ASP A 202 -12.51 3.77 -6.73
CA ASP A 202 -13.14 5.04 -7.11
C ASP A 202 -12.58 6.24 -6.30
N ASP A 203 -12.27 7.32 -7.02
CA ASP A 203 -11.71 8.53 -6.40
C ASP A 203 -12.70 9.28 -5.51
N ASN A 204 -14.02 9.17 -5.76
CA ASN A 204 -15.01 9.79 -4.89
C ASN A 204 -15.16 9.01 -3.59
N GLU A 205 -15.15 7.67 -3.64
CA GLU A 205 -15.11 6.83 -2.43
C GLU A 205 -13.85 7.16 -1.60
N PHE A 206 -12.67 7.24 -2.23
CA PHE A 206 -11.44 7.62 -1.53
C PHE A 206 -11.52 9.04 -0.94
N ARG A 207 -12.07 10.01 -1.68
CA ARG A 207 -12.26 11.37 -1.18
C ARG A 207 -13.18 11.39 0.05
N LEU A 208 -14.27 10.63 0.05
CA LEU A 208 -15.17 10.51 1.20
C LEU A 208 -14.43 9.91 2.41
N MET A 209 -13.59 8.91 2.17
CA MET A 209 -12.74 8.30 3.20
C MET A 209 -11.75 9.32 3.81
N THR A 210 -11.16 10.22 3.02
CA THR A 210 -10.19 11.22 3.55
C THR A 210 -10.85 12.52 4.02
N THR A 211 -12.18 12.65 3.94
CA THR A 211 -12.88 13.88 4.33
C THR A 211 -13.97 13.62 5.35
N THR A 212 -15.09 13.04 4.89
CA THR A 212 -16.28 12.85 5.72
C THR A 212 -16.00 11.91 6.88
N ALA A 213 -15.22 10.84 6.64
CA ALA A 213 -14.84 9.89 7.69
C ALA A 213 -13.94 10.48 8.79
N PHE A 214 -13.43 11.70 8.62
CA PHE A 214 -12.63 12.42 9.60
C PHE A 214 -13.23 13.80 9.95
N GLY A 215 -14.52 14.01 9.66
CA GLY A 215 -15.21 15.25 10.00
C GLY A 215 -14.80 16.48 9.17
N LEU A 216 -13.91 16.33 8.18
CA LEU A 216 -13.55 17.43 7.29
C LEU A 216 -14.72 17.74 6.36
N LYS A 217 -15.40 18.85 6.60
CA LYS A 217 -16.36 19.42 5.64
C LYS A 217 -15.56 19.87 4.42
N GLY A 218 -16.03 19.55 3.21
CA GLY A 218 -15.35 19.86 1.93
C GLY A 218 -15.24 21.35 1.57
N GLY A 219 -14.97 22.23 2.54
CA GLY A 219 -14.71 23.66 2.39
C GLY A 219 -13.22 23.98 2.46
N ALA A 220 -12.86 25.15 1.95
CA ALA A 220 -11.50 25.67 1.77
C ALA A 220 -10.54 25.46 2.96
N PRO A 221 -9.21 25.37 2.70
CA PRO A 221 -8.19 25.22 3.74
C PRO A 221 -8.33 26.33 4.79
N GLY A 222 -8.41 25.94 6.07
CA GLY A 222 -8.45 26.87 7.21
C GLY A 222 -9.77 26.95 7.98
N SER A 223 -10.77 26.10 7.71
CA SER A 223 -11.94 25.99 8.59
C SER A 223 -11.64 25.07 9.76
N LEU A 224 -11.15 25.64 10.86
CA LEU A 224 -10.97 25.03 12.19
C LEU A 224 -12.24 24.27 12.62
N GLY A 225 -12.30 23.00 12.24
CA GLY A 225 -13.25 22.01 12.69
C GLY A 225 -12.46 20.78 13.03
N GLY A 226 -11.53 20.91 13.99
CA GLY A 226 -10.83 19.76 14.56
C GLY A 226 -11.85 18.74 15.05
N CYS A 227 -11.45 17.47 15.05
CA CYS A 227 -12.24 16.37 15.60
C CYS A 227 -12.76 16.76 16.98
N GLN A 228 -14.08 16.99 17.10
CA GLN A 228 -14.75 17.29 18.37
C GLN A 228 -15.30 16.01 18.99
#